data_AF-A0A3A6J7P0-F1
#
_entry.id   AF-A0A3A6J7P0-F1
#
_cell.length_a   1.000
_cell.length_b   1.000
_cell.length_c   1.000
_cell.angle_alpha   90.00
_cell.angle_beta   90.00
_cell.angle_gamma   90.00
#
_symmetry.space_group_name_H-M   'P 1'
#
loop_
_entity.id
_entity.type
_entity.pdbx_description
1 polymer ?
#
loop_
_entity_poly.entity_id
_entity_poly.type
_entity_poly.pdbx_seq_one_letter_code
_entity_poly.pdbx_strand_id
1 'polypeptide(L)'
;MGVQKKKLLHRIMALAIAVAVGLSVIVPGGTSAEAATIPADVTKTSANCVFIAMKGKYVSEASAAVKRINQIRYEACKQGVKIDGRKLTLDDYVPIKWSAGLEKIARIRAAEASVTMYHSRLNGKSVFDFKYPGNGWPTSEVLAWNWSESMLMGIEQWYSEKDAYVKGTPGAVTGHYTSMIKPANRYVGVGTFINKNASYPNTTAAQFMGSGSQAETMAKSTGESDVTVEVQKDNITSVKMTGNKNVQEGQKITLTLKAVLGQYGSTSYKVLAGAKWKTSNSAIAKVSSTGVVTGLRKGTVKITATVGSRSASYTVTVTGKCAHVYSGKVVKTATTRNDGKVLHTCRKCGQKKYIVVKKIKRVTLSQTRYKYDGKTKTPKVTVKDSDGKIISSKYYKVTYPKARKKAGTYTVKIKFSGRYKGTVSKKYRIVK
;
A
#
# COMPACT_ATOMS: atom_id res chain seq x y z
N MET A 1 54.40 38.85 -53.60
CA MET A 1 52.93 39.05 -53.62
C MET A 1 52.31 38.18 -52.55
N GLY A 2 51.91 38.80 -51.44
CA GLY A 2 51.34 38.08 -50.30
C GLY A 2 49.86 37.79 -50.49
N VAL A 3 49.39 36.69 -49.88
CA VAL A 3 48.02 36.56 -49.37
C VAL A 3 48.07 35.82 -48.04
N GLN A 4 47.33 36.37 -47.08
CA GLN A 4 47.43 36.20 -45.65
C GLN A 4 46.84 34.89 -45.10
N LYS A 5 47.48 34.40 -44.03
CA LYS A 5 46.91 33.46 -43.05
C LYS A 5 45.69 34.10 -42.35
N LYS A 6 44.51 33.48 -42.41
CA LYS A 6 43.40 33.75 -41.49
C LYS A 6 43.25 32.61 -40.49
N LYS A 7 43.59 32.91 -39.23
CA LYS A 7 43.24 32.12 -38.04
C LYS A 7 41.73 32.22 -37.82
N LEU A 8 41.03 31.08 -37.78
CA LEU A 8 39.64 31.03 -37.33
C LEU A 8 39.62 30.70 -35.83
N LEU A 9 39.31 31.71 -35.01
CA LEU A 9 39.07 31.58 -33.58
C LEU A 9 37.79 30.77 -33.33
N HIS A 10 37.89 29.79 -32.45
CA HIS A 10 36.77 29.06 -31.88
C HIS A 10 35.93 30.01 -31.01
N ARG A 11 34.69 30.29 -31.43
CA ARG A 11 33.67 30.93 -30.58
C ARG A 11 32.84 29.83 -29.90
N ILE A 12 33.12 29.61 -28.63
CA ILE A 12 32.29 28.83 -27.71
C ILE A 12 31.00 29.63 -27.47
N MET A 13 29.88 29.19 -28.04
CA MET A 13 28.56 29.63 -27.59
C MET A 13 28.18 28.84 -26.35
N ALA A 14 28.25 29.50 -25.19
CA ALA A 14 27.71 29.03 -23.93
C ALA A 14 26.17 29.13 -23.97
N LEU A 15 25.50 27.98 -24.12
CA LEU A 15 24.06 27.87 -23.88
C LEU A 15 23.84 27.66 -22.38
N ALA A 16 23.42 28.72 -21.68
CA ALA A 16 23.06 28.68 -20.28
C ALA A 16 21.72 27.96 -20.09
N ILE A 17 21.76 26.66 -19.75
CA ILE A 17 20.60 25.94 -19.22
C ILE A 17 20.57 26.18 -17.71
N ALA A 18 19.59 26.95 -17.25
CA ALA A 18 19.30 27.15 -15.85
C ALA A 18 18.92 25.81 -15.19
N VAL A 19 19.85 25.25 -14.41
CA VAL A 19 19.58 24.11 -13.53
C VAL A 19 18.81 24.64 -12.32
N ALA A 20 17.49 24.52 -12.36
CA ALA A 20 16.67 24.62 -11.16
C ALA A 20 16.97 23.39 -10.27
N VAL A 21 17.82 23.58 -9.27
CA VAL A 21 18.06 22.60 -8.20
C VAL A 21 16.79 22.53 -7.34
N GLY A 22 15.85 21.69 -7.78
CA GLY A 22 14.79 21.18 -6.93
C GLY A 22 15.40 20.23 -5.92
N LEU A 23 15.64 20.72 -4.71
CA LEU A 23 16.00 19.90 -3.55
C LEU A 23 14.82 18.97 -3.24
N SER A 24 14.75 17.82 -3.90
CA SER A 24 13.81 16.75 -3.58
C SER A 24 14.22 16.15 -2.24
N VAL A 25 13.48 16.50 -1.20
CA VAL A 25 13.54 15.82 0.10
C VAL A 25 13.24 14.35 -0.16
N ILE A 26 14.26 13.50 -0.05
CA ILE A 26 14.10 12.06 0.00
C ILE A 26 13.30 11.75 1.26
N VAL A 27 12.00 11.55 1.08
CA VAL A 27 11.21 10.80 2.05
C VAL A 27 11.68 9.35 1.88
N PRO A 28 12.17 8.66 2.93
CA PRO A 28 12.42 7.23 2.86
C PRO A 28 11.04 6.55 2.84
N GLY A 29 10.43 6.51 1.66
CA GLY A 29 9.30 5.66 1.37
C GLY A 29 9.84 4.29 1.08
N GLY A 30 9.59 3.34 1.99
CA GLY A 30 9.74 1.93 1.68
C GLY A 30 8.97 1.64 0.39
N THR A 31 9.67 1.21 -0.65
CA THR A 31 9.06 0.59 -1.81
C THR A 31 8.51 -0.75 -1.34
N SER A 32 7.29 -0.76 -0.82
CA SER A 32 6.49 -1.96 -0.94
C SER A 32 6.31 -2.17 -2.43
N ALA A 33 6.97 -3.20 -2.99
CA ALA A 33 6.64 -3.70 -4.31
C ALA A 33 5.10 -3.82 -4.35
N GLU A 34 4.47 -3.06 -5.23
CA GLU A 34 3.03 -3.12 -5.42
C GLU A 34 2.76 -4.56 -5.85
N ALA A 35 2.21 -5.37 -4.93
CA ALA A 35 1.95 -6.77 -5.18
C ALA A 35 1.14 -6.83 -6.47
N ALA A 36 1.65 -7.54 -7.48
CA ALA A 36 1.05 -7.61 -8.79
C ALA A 36 -0.37 -8.17 -8.67
N THR A 37 -1.36 -7.29 -8.52
CA THR A 37 -2.77 -7.67 -8.51
C THR A 37 -3.08 -8.12 -9.92
N ILE A 38 -3.49 -9.37 -10.11
CA ILE A 38 -4.04 -9.78 -11.40
C ILE A 38 -5.32 -8.95 -11.59
N PRO A 39 -5.34 -8.06 -12.61
CA PRO A 39 -6.51 -7.25 -12.84
C PRO A 39 -7.68 -8.13 -13.28
N ALA A 40 -8.90 -7.62 -13.14
CA ALA A 40 -10.04 -8.20 -13.84
C ALA A 40 -9.73 -8.31 -15.36
N ASP A 41 -10.53 -9.10 -16.06
CA ASP A 41 -10.47 -9.22 -17.52
C ASP A 41 -10.62 -7.87 -18.26
N VAL A 42 -11.16 -6.85 -17.58
CA VAL A 42 -11.33 -5.48 -18.06
C VAL A 42 -10.64 -4.45 -17.15
N THR A 43 -10.21 -3.31 -17.74
CA THR A 43 -9.54 -2.21 -17.01
C THR A 43 -10.51 -1.18 -16.41
N LYS A 44 -11.77 -1.22 -16.84
CA LYS A 44 -12.89 -0.42 -16.33
C LYS A 44 -14.08 -1.34 -16.13
N THR A 45 -14.90 -1.04 -15.12
CA THR A 45 -16.11 -1.83 -14.84
C THR A 45 -17.05 -1.81 -16.02
N SER A 46 -17.51 -2.98 -16.44
CA SER A 46 -18.60 -3.19 -17.39
C SER A 46 -19.90 -2.56 -16.89
N ALA A 47 -20.86 -2.36 -17.80
CA ALA A 47 -22.21 -1.93 -17.42
C ALA A 47 -22.80 -2.89 -16.38
N ASN A 48 -23.53 -2.34 -15.41
CA ASN A 48 -24.07 -3.08 -14.26
C ASN A 48 -23.05 -3.83 -13.37
N CYS A 49 -21.74 -3.58 -13.51
CA CYS A 49 -20.72 -4.24 -12.67
C CYS A 49 -20.01 -3.27 -11.70
N VAL A 50 -19.35 -3.86 -10.70
CA VAL A 50 -18.37 -3.21 -9.83
C VAL A 50 -17.11 -4.06 -9.74
N PHE A 51 -15.99 -3.43 -9.39
CA PHE A 51 -14.79 -4.14 -8.99
C PHE A 51 -14.76 -4.30 -7.49
N ILE A 52 -14.42 -5.50 -7.03
CA ILE A 52 -14.15 -5.80 -5.63
C ILE A 52 -12.71 -6.28 -5.46
N ALA A 53 -12.16 -6.06 -4.26
CA ALA A 53 -10.92 -6.69 -3.80
C ALA A 53 -11.27 -8.00 -3.08
N MET A 54 -10.86 -9.12 -3.67
CA MET A 54 -10.95 -10.45 -3.10
C MET A 54 -9.59 -10.85 -2.54
N LYS A 55 -9.50 -11.11 -1.25
CA LYS A 55 -8.24 -11.50 -0.63
C LYS A 55 -7.94 -12.97 -0.93
N GLY A 56 -6.71 -13.27 -1.36
CA GLY A 56 -6.22 -14.63 -1.48
C GLY A 56 -4.80 -14.71 -2.04
N LYS A 57 -4.41 -15.90 -2.48
CA LYS A 57 -3.05 -16.20 -2.98
C LYS A 57 -3.12 -17.09 -4.21
N TYR A 58 -2.36 -16.78 -5.25
CA TYR A 58 -2.15 -17.71 -6.36
C TYR A 58 -0.98 -18.65 -6.09
N VAL A 59 -1.20 -19.95 -6.33
CA VAL A 59 -0.17 -21.00 -6.23
C VAL A 59 0.69 -21.00 -7.50
N SER A 60 1.99 -21.30 -7.34
CA SER A 60 2.94 -21.36 -8.46
C SER A 60 3.56 -22.72 -8.61
N GLU A 61 2.83 -23.59 -9.31
CA GLU A 61 3.23 -24.96 -9.60
C GLU A 61 3.04 -25.30 -11.09
N ALA A 62 3.01 -24.28 -11.97
CA ALA A 62 2.72 -24.42 -13.40
C ALA A 62 3.59 -25.48 -14.12
N SER A 63 4.90 -25.52 -13.83
CA SER A 63 5.81 -26.52 -14.40
C SER A 63 5.48 -27.95 -13.96
N ALA A 64 5.17 -28.14 -12.66
CA ALA A 64 4.76 -29.43 -12.14
C ALA A 64 3.38 -29.86 -12.68
N ALA A 65 2.46 -28.91 -12.81
CA ALA A 65 1.12 -29.12 -13.36
C ALA A 65 1.17 -29.61 -14.83
N VAL A 66 1.87 -28.89 -15.72
CA VAL A 66 1.96 -29.30 -17.13
C VAL A 66 2.70 -30.63 -17.28
N LYS A 67 3.74 -30.88 -16.46
CA LYS A 67 4.43 -32.17 -16.41
C LYS A 67 3.47 -33.30 -16.04
N ARG A 68 2.65 -33.11 -14.99
CA ARG A 68 1.70 -34.14 -14.55
C ARG A 68 0.59 -34.38 -15.56
N ILE A 69 0.04 -33.33 -16.17
CA ILE A 69 -0.96 -33.47 -17.25
C ILE A 69 -0.37 -34.25 -18.43
N ASN A 70 0.87 -33.97 -18.83
CA ASN A 70 1.54 -34.73 -19.88
C ASN A 70 1.77 -36.19 -19.51
N GLN A 71 2.09 -36.49 -18.26
CA GLN A 71 2.18 -37.86 -17.78
C GLN A 71 0.82 -38.59 -17.90
N ILE A 72 -0.28 -37.95 -17.47
CA ILE A 72 -1.63 -38.50 -17.59
C ILE A 72 -2.02 -38.76 -19.05
N ARG A 73 -1.68 -37.83 -19.96
CA ARG A 73 -1.90 -37.99 -21.41
C ARG A 73 -1.13 -39.19 -21.98
N TYR A 74 0.14 -39.33 -21.60
CA TYR A 74 0.97 -40.46 -22.00
C TYR A 74 0.40 -41.79 -21.50
N GLU A 75 0.00 -41.85 -20.22
CA GLU A 75 -0.63 -43.03 -19.61
C GLU A 75 -1.91 -43.45 -20.37
N ALA A 76 -2.77 -42.50 -20.73
CA ALA A 76 -3.99 -42.77 -21.49
C ALA A 76 -3.71 -43.34 -22.89
N CYS A 77 -2.71 -42.80 -23.58
CA CYS A 77 -2.25 -43.29 -24.89
C CYS A 77 -1.68 -44.71 -24.78
N LYS A 78 -0.82 -44.95 -23.79
CA LYS A 78 -0.22 -46.26 -23.53
C LYS A 78 -1.27 -47.33 -23.20
N GLN A 79 -2.34 -46.96 -22.50
CA GLN A 79 -3.39 -47.87 -22.07
C GLN A 79 -4.50 -48.06 -23.12
N GLY A 80 -4.44 -47.35 -24.24
CA GLY A 80 -5.47 -47.44 -25.27
C GLY A 80 -6.84 -46.95 -24.82
N VAL A 81 -6.88 -45.93 -23.95
CA VAL A 81 -8.13 -45.34 -23.46
C VAL A 81 -8.96 -44.87 -24.67
N LYS A 82 -10.25 -45.23 -24.70
CA LYS A 82 -11.15 -44.87 -25.80
C LYS A 82 -11.61 -43.42 -25.65
N ILE A 83 -11.48 -42.59 -26.67
CA ILE A 83 -12.02 -41.23 -26.73
C ILE A 83 -12.46 -40.91 -28.17
N ASP A 84 -13.53 -40.14 -28.33
CA ASP A 84 -14.09 -39.78 -29.64
C ASP A 84 -14.27 -41.00 -30.58
N GLY A 85 -14.72 -42.13 -30.02
CA GLY A 85 -15.02 -43.36 -30.77
C GLY A 85 -13.85 -44.32 -31.04
N ARG A 86 -12.60 -43.92 -30.79
CA ARG A 86 -11.41 -44.76 -31.05
C ARG A 86 -10.50 -44.93 -29.83
N LYS A 87 -9.69 -45.99 -29.82
CA LYS A 87 -8.62 -46.15 -28.82
C LYS A 87 -7.47 -45.21 -29.16
N LEU A 88 -6.90 -44.58 -28.15
CA LEU A 88 -5.65 -43.84 -28.30
C LEU A 88 -4.48 -44.80 -28.54
N THR A 89 -3.46 -44.34 -29.25
CA THR A 89 -2.17 -45.02 -29.40
C THR A 89 -1.04 -44.09 -28.98
N LEU A 90 0.19 -44.60 -28.91
CA LEU A 90 1.35 -43.77 -28.62
C LEU A 90 1.60 -42.69 -29.69
N ASP A 91 1.14 -42.88 -30.93
CA ASP A 91 1.26 -41.89 -32.00
C ASP A 91 0.35 -40.67 -31.77
N ASP A 92 -0.72 -40.82 -30.98
CA ASP A 92 -1.58 -39.72 -30.58
C ASP A 92 -0.96 -38.85 -29.47
N TYR A 93 0.08 -39.35 -28.80
CA TYR A 93 0.69 -38.63 -27.69
C TYR A 93 1.50 -37.45 -28.21
N VAL A 94 0.90 -36.27 -28.07
CA VAL A 94 1.60 -35.00 -28.23
C VAL A 94 1.58 -34.24 -26.91
N PRO A 95 2.75 -33.90 -26.34
CA PRO A 95 2.82 -33.11 -25.13
C PRO A 95 2.04 -31.80 -25.28
N ILE A 96 1.16 -31.56 -24.32
CA ILE A 96 0.45 -30.29 -24.18
C ILE A 96 1.43 -29.23 -23.68
N LYS A 97 1.30 -28.04 -24.24
CA LYS A 97 2.14 -26.88 -23.92
C LYS A 97 1.44 -25.95 -22.93
N TRP A 98 2.21 -25.16 -22.19
CA TRP A 98 1.65 -24.11 -21.33
C TRP A 98 1.23 -22.90 -22.18
N SER A 99 0.17 -22.19 -21.77
CA SER A 99 -0.20 -20.89 -22.33
C SER A 99 -0.39 -19.85 -21.23
N ALA A 100 0.40 -18.78 -21.28
CA ALA A 100 0.29 -17.63 -20.40
C ALA A 100 -1.08 -16.95 -20.50
N GLY A 101 -1.67 -16.92 -21.71
CA GLY A 101 -3.00 -16.36 -21.93
C GLY A 101 -4.08 -17.18 -21.24
N LEU A 102 -4.01 -18.52 -21.36
CA LEU A 102 -4.93 -19.43 -20.68
C LEU A 102 -4.73 -19.38 -19.17
N GLU A 103 -3.49 -19.27 -18.69
CA GLU A 103 -3.18 -19.10 -17.26
C GLU A 103 -3.84 -17.83 -16.72
N LYS A 104 -3.78 -16.71 -17.45
CA LYS A 104 -4.45 -15.47 -17.04
C LYS A 104 -5.96 -15.67 -16.87
N ILE A 105 -6.61 -16.36 -17.81
CA ILE A 105 -8.03 -16.70 -17.72
C ILE A 105 -8.28 -17.60 -16.52
N ALA A 106 -7.52 -18.69 -16.40
CA ALA A 106 -7.66 -19.68 -15.34
C ALA A 106 -7.49 -19.06 -13.95
N ARG A 107 -6.60 -18.10 -13.77
CA ARG A 107 -6.44 -17.36 -12.50
C ARG A 107 -7.68 -16.52 -12.17
N ILE A 108 -8.21 -15.75 -13.12
CA ILE A 108 -9.47 -15.00 -12.93
C ILE A 108 -10.61 -15.96 -12.56
N ARG A 109 -10.71 -17.07 -13.28
CA ARG A 109 -11.73 -18.10 -13.05
C ARG A 109 -11.59 -18.77 -11.69
N ALA A 110 -10.37 -19.10 -11.25
CA ALA A 110 -10.14 -19.69 -9.94
C ALA A 110 -10.59 -18.74 -8.80
N ALA A 111 -10.37 -17.43 -8.94
CA ALA A 111 -10.86 -16.45 -7.97
C ALA A 111 -12.39 -16.37 -7.94
N GLU A 112 -13.03 -16.26 -9.10
CA GLU A 112 -14.50 -16.23 -9.20
C GLU A 112 -15.14 -17.55 -8.73
N ALA A 113 -14.61 -18.69 -9.16
CA ALA A 113 -15.10 -20.02 -8.82
C ALA A 113 -14.89 -20.38 -7.34
N SER A 114 -14.00 -19.69 -6.64
CA SER A 114 -13.85 -19.85 -5.18
C SER A 114 -15.08 -19.43 -4.40
N VAL A 115 -15.97 -18.64 -5.00
CA VAL A 115 -17.25 -18.25 -4.39
C VAL A 115 -18.46 -18.76 -5.16
N THR A 116 -18.40 -18.82 -6.50
CA THR A 116 -19.56 -19.32 -7.28
C THR A 116 -19.74 -20.82 -7.16
N MET A 117 -18.64 -21.57 -6.94
CA MET A 117 -18.63 -23.03 -6.95
C MET A 117 -19.32 -23.65 -8.19
N TYR A 118 -19.25 -22.94 -9.32
CA TYR A 118 -19.95 -23.31 -10.54
C TYR A 118 -19.26 -22.71 -11.77
N HIS A 119 -19.57 -23.23 -12.96
CA HIS A 119 -19.13 -22.71 -14.26
C HIS A 119 -19.90 -21.43 -14.64
N SER A 120 -19.78 -20.40 -13.80
CA SER A 120 -20.35 -19.08 -14.03
C SER A 120 -19.38 -17.98 -13.62
N ARG A 121 -19.39 -16.89 -14.39
CA ARG A 121 -18.65 -15.66 -14.07
C ARG A 121 -19.46 -14.81 -13.11
N LEU A 122 -18.80 -14.12 -12.18
CA LEU A 122 -19.46 -13.19 -11.26
C LEU A 122 -19.98 -11.92 -11.95
N ASN A 123 -19.44 -11.58 -13.12
CA ASN A 123 -19.91 -10.49 -13.97
C ASN A 123 -21.02 -10.90 -14.95
N GLY A 124 -21.52 -12.14 -14.86
CA GLY A 124 -22.61 -12.70 -15.65
C GLY A 124 -22.31 -12.92 -17.13
N LYS A 125 -21.05 -12.77 -17.55
CA LYS A 125 -20.60 -13.17 -18.89
C LYS A 125 -20.42 -14.68 -18.97
N SER A 126 -20.28 -15.18 -20.20
CA SER A 126 -19.86 -16.57 -20.44
C SER A 126 -18.47 -16.85 -19.85
N VAL A 127 -18.24 -18.08 -19.41
CA VAL A 127 -16.90 -18.56 -19.00
C VAL A 127 -15.91 -18.63 -20.16
N PHE A 128 -16.35 -18.37 -21.40
CA PHE A 128 -15.49 -18.26 -22.57
C PHE A 128 -15.35 -16.82 -23.09
N ASP A 129 -16.10 -15.86 -22.52
CA ASP A 129 -16.06 -14.45 -22.92
C ASP A 129 -14.93 -13.70 -22.18
N PHE A 130 -13.71 -13.88 -22.69
CA PHE A 130 -12.50 -13.23 -22.20
C PHE A 130 -11.82 -12.44 -23.32
N LYS A 131 -11.26 -11.26 -22.97
CA LYS A 131 -10.32 -10.57 -23.86
C LYS A 131 -8.97 -11.33 -23.84
N TYR A 132 -8.85 -12.28 -24.74
CA TYR A 132 -7.68 -13.16 -24.83
C TYR A 132 -6.48 -12.42 -25.44
N PRO A 133 -5.28 -12.47 -24.83
CA PRO A 133 -4.11 -11.77 -25.33
C PRO A 133 -3.36 -12.48 -26.47
N GLY A 134 -3.79 -13.68 -26.90
CA GLY A 134 -3.16 -14.46 -27.97
C GLY A 134 -4.12 -14.82 -29.12
N ASN A 135 -3.66 -15.68 -30.04
CA ASN A 135 -4.50 -16.19 -31.14
C ASN A 135 -5.11 -17.55 -30.75
N GLY A 136 -6.41 -17.74 -31.04
CA GLY A 136 -7.18 -18.93 -30.66
C GLY A 136 -8.21 -18.64 -29.55
N TRP A 137 -8.98 -19.66 -29.16
CA TRP A 137 -10.06 -19.54 -28.16
C TRP A 137 -10.07 -20.73 -27.20
N PRO A 138 -10.24 -20.52 -25.88
CA PRO A 138 -10.42 -21.61 -24.94
C PRO A 138 -11.64 -22.45 -25.33
N THR A 139 -11.49 -23.77 -25.34
CA THR A 139 -12.54 -24.71 -25.76
C THR A 139 -13.13 -25.50 -24.60
N SER A 140 -12.45 -25.53 -23.44
CA SER A 140 -13.00 -26.13 -22.23
C SER A 140 -12.46 -25.48 -20.96
N GLU A 141 -13.29 -25.47 -19.93
CA GLU A 141 -12.96 -25.13 -18.55
C GLU A 141 -13.15 -26.36 -17.68
N VAL A 142 -12.20 -26.62 -16.77
CA VAL A 142 -12.32 -27.62 -15.71
C VAL A 142 -12.06 -26.98 -14.36
N LEU A 143 -12.80 -27.37 -13.34
CA LEU A 143 -12.73 -26.80 -11.99
C LEU A 143 -12.51 -27.91 -10.96
N ALA A 144 -11.81 -27.59 -9.88
CA ALA A 144 -11.69 -28.44 -8.70
C ALA A 144 -11.68 -27.58 -7.43
N TRP A 145 -12.29 -28.11 -6.37
CA TRP A 145 -12.32 -27.51 -5.05
C TRP A 145 -11.81 -28.52 -4.02
N ASN A 146 -10.91 -28.09 -3.13
CA ASN A 146 -10.36 -28.90 -2.05
C ASN A 146 -9.77 -28.04 -0.92
N TRP A 147 -9.12 -28.69 0.05
CA TRP A 147 -8.49 -28.06 1.23
C TRP A 147 -6.96 -28.07 1.22
N SER A 148 -6.33 -28.57 0.14
CA SER A 148 -4.87 -28.55 0.03
C SER A 148 -4.37 -27.15 -0.32
N GLU A 149 -3.06 -26.91 -0.22
CA GLU A 149 -2.45 -25.69 -0.77
C GLU A 149 -1.80 -25.89 -2.15
N SER A 150 -2.03 -27.04 -2.79
CA SER A 150 -1.36 -27.42 -4.05
C SER A 150 -2.30 -27.35 -5.26
N MET A 151 -1.73 -26.92 -6.38
CA MET A 151 -2.35 -27.01 -7.71
C MET A 151 -2.46 -28.47 -8.17
N LEU A 152 -1.48 -29.30 -7.82
CA LEU A 152 -1.44 -30.71 -8.22
C LEU A 152 -2.61 -31.50 -7.66
N MET A 153 -3.09 -31.17 -6.46
CA MET A 153 -4.26 -31.83 -5.89
C MET A 153 -5.53 -31.62 -6.72
N GLY A 154 -5.70 -30.46 -7.34
CA GLY A 154 -6.80 -30.24 -8.30
C GLY A 154 -6.67 -31.13 -9.54
N ILE A 155 -5.45 -31.32 -10.03
CA ILE A 155 -5.16 -32.20 -11.17
C ILE A 155 -5.42 -33.67 -10.82
N GLU A 156 -5.04 -34.13 -9.62
CA GLU A 156 -5.32 -35.49 -9.19
C GLU A 156 -6.83 -35.73 -8.97
N GLN A 157 -7.59 -34.71 -8.55
CA GLN A 157 -9.05 -34.80 -8.52
C GLN A 157 -9.65 -34.98 -9.91
N TRP A 158 -9.13 -34.28 -10.92
CA TRP A 158 -9.57 -34.50 -12.31
C TRP A 158 -9.14 -35.89 -12.82
N TYR A 159 -7.97 -36.36 -12.41
CA TYR A 159 -7.45 -37.67 -12.82
C TYR A 159 -8.24 -38.84 -12.21
N SER A 160 -8.79 -38.68 -11.01
CA SER A 160 -9.52 -39.75 -10.32
C SER A 160 -10.78 -40.23 -11.07
N GLU A 161 -11.30 -39.44 -12.01
CA GLU A 161 -12.43 -39.82 -12.87
C GLU A 161 -12.09 -40.91 -13.88
N LYS A 162 -10.79 -41.20 -14.09
CA LYS A 162 -10.31 -42.18 -15.06
C LYS A 162 -11.03 -43.52 -14.96
N ASP A 163 -11.16 -44.07 -13.75
CA ASP A 163 -11.73 -45.41 -13.58
C ASP A 163 -13.20 -45.44 -13.99
N ALA A 164 -13.97 -44.41 -13.64
CA ALA A 164 -15.36 -44.27 -14.05
C ALA A 164 -15.48 -44.10 -15.57
N TYR A 165 -14.58 -43.32 -16.17
CA TYR A 165 -14.54 -43.13 -17.62
C TYR A 165 -14.23 -44.43 -18.38
N VAL A 166 -13.18 -45.15 -17.98
CA VAL A 166 -12.74 -46.40 -18.63
C VAL A 166 -13.80 -47.50 -18.49
N LYS A 167 -14.48 -47.57 -17.34
CA LYS A 167 -15.58 -48.52 -17.11
C LYS A 167 -16.88 -48.13 -17.82
N GLY A 168 -16.99 -46.90 -18.32
CA GLY A 168 -18.23 -46.36 -18.88
C GLY A 168 -19.34 -46.25 -17.84
N THR A 169 -19.00 -45.87 -16.60
CA THR A 169 -19.96 -45.78 -15.48
C THR A 169 -21.07 -44.76 -15.81
N PRO A 170 -22.34 -45.19 -15.90
CA PRO A 170 -23.44 -44.29 -16.23
C PRO A 170 -23.59 -43.15 -15.21
N GLY A 171 -23.78 -41.92 -15.69
CA GLY A 171 -23.99 -40.74 -14.85
C GLY A 171 -22.76 -40.22 -14.09
N ALA A 172 -21.60 -40.87 -14.23
CA ALA A 172 -20.37 -40.38 -13.62
C ALA A 172 -19.87 -39.09 -14.30
N VAL A 173 -19.32 -38.18 -13.52
CA VAL A 173 -18.61 -37.01 -14.05
C VAL A 173 -17.23 -37.48 -14.52
N THR A 174 -16.96 -37.30 -15.82
CA THR A 174 -15.70 -37.70 -16.46
C THR A 174 -15.13 -36.62 -17.39
N GLY A 175 -15.77 -35.45 -17.39
CA GLY A 175 -15.43 -34.33 -18.27
C GLY A 175 -14.05 -33.74 -17.97
N HIS A 176 -13.59 -33.83 -16.72
CA HIS A 176 -12.30 -33.28 -16.32
C HIS A 176 -11.15 -34.16 -16.81
N TYR A 177 -11.25 -35.48 -16.59
CA TYR A 177 -10.27 -36.45 -17.12
C TYR A 177 -10.19 -36.39 -18.65
N THR A 178 -11.34 -36.42 -19.33
CA THR A 178 -11.39 -36.39 -20.80
C THR A 178 -10.82 -35.10 -21.38
N SER A 179 -11.04 -33.95 -20.74
CA SER A 179 -10.41 -32.68 -21.14
C SER A 179 -8.88 -32.73 -21.09
N MET A 180 -8.29 -33.41 -20.10
CA MET A 180 -6.84 -33.57 -19.99
C MET A 180 -6.28 -34.47 -21.10
N ILE A 181 -6.94 -35.60 -21.39
CA ILE A 181 -6.40 -36.62 -22.30
C ILE A 181 -6.71 -36.38 -23.77
N LYS A 182 -7.65 -35.49 -24.10
CA LYS A 182 -8.06 -35.23 -25.50
C LYS A 182 -6.86 -34.80 -26.36
N PRO A 183 -6.47 -35.55 -27.41
CA PRO A 183 -5.31 -35.21 -28.23
C PRO A 183 -5.43 -33.86 -28.93
N ALA A 184 -6.66 -33.48 -29.29
CA ALA A 184 -6.96 -32.20 -29.91
C ALA A 184 -6.59 -31.00 -29.02
N ASN A 185 -6.51 -31.15 -27.69
CA ASN A 185 -6.03 -30.10 -26.80
C ASN A 185 -4.49 -30.03 -26.85
N ARG A 186 -3.96 -28.88 -27.27
CA ARG A 186 -2.52 -28.63 -27.49
C ARG A 186 -1.92 -27.60 -26.54
N TYR A 187 -2.76 -26.79 -25.91
CA TYR A 187 -2.35 -25.84 -24.88
C TYR A 187 -3.24 -25.95 -23.63
N VAL A 188 -2.63 -25.70 -22.48
CA VAL A 188 -3.31 -25.58 -21.19
C VAL A 188 -2.79 -24.37 -20.42
N GLY A 189 -3.66 -23.73 -19.67
CA GLY A 189 -3.27 -22.82 -18.59
C GLY A 189 -4.05 -23.17 -17.34
N VAL A 190 -3.34 -23.30 -16.22
CA VAL A 190 -3.93 -23.65 -14.92
C VAL A 190 -3.70 -22.52 -13.93
N GLY A 191 -4.74 -22.18 -13.16
CA GLY A 191 -4.68 -21.21 -12.08
C GLY A 191 -5.27 -21.82 -10.83
N THR A 192 -4.56 -21.72 -9.70
CA THR A 192 -5.07 -22.10 -8.39
C THR A 192 -5.08 -20.91 -7.47
N PHE A 193 -6.25 -20.62 -6.90
CA PHE A 193 -6.46 -19.52 -5.98
C PHE A 193 -6.83 -20.05 -4.59
N ILE A 194 -6.09 -19.61 -3.59
CA ILE A 194 -6.33 -19.91 -2.18
C ILE A 194 -7.12 -18.76 -1.55
N ASN A 195 -8.39 -19.00 -1.29
CA ASN A 195 -9.32 -18.07 -0.63
C ASN A 195 -9.75 -18.64 0.73
N LYS A 196 -9.08 -18.22 1.81
CA LYS A 196 -9.37 -18.70 3.18
C LYS A 196 -10.79 -18.40 3.68
N ASN A 197 -11.53 -17.52 3.00
CA ASN A 197 -12.92 -17.20 3.35
C ASN A 197 -13.95 -17.99 2.53
N ALA A 198 -13.51 -18.86 1.62
CA ALA A 198 -14.38 -19.74 0.83
C ALA A 198 -14.67 -21.06 1.58
N SER A 199 -15.75 -21.75 1.19
CA SER A 199 -16.10 -23.09 1.70
C SER A 199 -14.98 -24.11 1.48
N TYR A 200 -14.33 -24.01 0.32
CA TYR A 200 -13.14 -24.78 -0.05
C TYR A 200 -12.02 -23.79 -0.32
N PRO A 201 -10.99 -23.72 0.54
CA PRO A 201 -9.96 -22.72 0.40
C PRO A 201 -9.22 -22.78 -0.92
N ASN A 202 -9.03 -23.98 -1.50
CA ASN A 202 -8.35 -24.16 -2.77
C ASN A 202 -9.36 -24.32 -3.89
N THR A 203 -9.27 -23.43 -4.87
CA THR A 203 -9.98 -23.55 -6.14
C THR A 203 -8.96 -23.60 -7.26
N THR A 204 -8.97 -24.69 -8.03
CA THR A 204 -8.11 -24.88 -9.20
C THR A 204 -8.97 -24.85 -10.45
N ALA A 205 -8.60 -24.01 -11.41
CA ALA A 205 -9.22 -23.92 -12.72
C ALA A 205 -8.19 -24.21 -13.80
N ALA A 206 -8.57 -24.95 -14.85
CA ALA A 206 -7.77 -25.03 -16.06
C ALA A 206 -8.61 -24.71 -17.30
N GLN A 207 -7.93 -24.14 -18.28
CA GLN A 207 -8.48 -23.85 -19.60
C GLN A 207 -7.67 -24.62 -20.64
N PHE A 208 -8.33 -25.25 -21.60
CA PHE A 208 -7.69 -25.96 -22.70
C PHE A 208 -7.99 -25.30 -24.05
N MET A 209 -7.09 -25.50 -25.00
CA MET A 209 -7.22 -25.02 -26.37
C MET A 209 -6.51 -25.97 -27.34
N GLY A 210 -7.07 -26.13 -28.55
CA GLY A 210 -6.51 -27.04 -29.54
C GLY A 210 -5.51 -26.45 -30.54
N SER A 211 -5.59 -25.15 -30.85
CA SER A 211 -4.73 -24.53 -31.86
C SER A 211 -4.47 -23.06 -31.54
N GLY A 212 -3.33 -22.54 -31.99
CA GLY A 212 -2.92 -21.16 -31.79
C GLY A 212 -1.42 -21.04 -31.51
N SER A 213 -0.93 -19.81 -31.47
CA SER A 213 0.42 -19.48 -31.01
C SER A 213 0.35 -18.79 -29.66
N GLN A 214 1.10 -19.29 -28.68
CA GLN A 214 0.98 -18.89 -27.28
C GLN A 214 2.34 -18.62 -26.67
N ALA A 215 2.42 -17.59 -25.84
CA ALA A 215 3.54 -17.44 -24.93
C ALA A 215 3.50 -18.56 -23.89
N GLU A 216 4.59 -19.32 -23.78
CA GLU A 216 4.72 -20.43 -22.82
C GLU A 216 5.27 -19.96 -21.45
N THR A 217 5.24 -18.65 -21.19
CA THR A 217 5.69 -18.08 -19.91
C THR A 217 4.73 -18.44 -18.78
N MET A 218 5.30 -18.69 -17.60
CA MET A 218 4.54 -19.08 -16.40
C MET A 218 4.54 -17.92 -15.41
N ALA A 219 3.37 -17.53 -14.91
CA ALA A 219 3.29 -16.46 -13.94
C ALA A 219 3.77 -16.92 -12.54
N LYS A 220 4.50 -16.02 -11.87
CA LYS A 220 5.01 -16.26 -10.53
C LYS A 220 3.91 -16.14 -9.46
N SER A 221 4.27 -16.53 -8.24
CA SER A 221 3.38 -16.42 -7.09
C SER A 221 3.29 -14.96 -6.70
N THR A 222 2.11 -14.50 -6.35
CA THR A 222 1.86 -13.11 -5.95
C THR A 222 1.98 -12.90 -4.43
N GLY A 223 2.21 -13.97 -3.66
CA GLY A 223 1.95 -13.95 -2.22
C GLY A 223 0.46 -13.72 -1.91
N GLU A 224 0.14 -13.50 -0.63
CA GLU A 224 -1.21 -13.04 -0.25
C GLU A 224 -1.42 -11.60 -0.74
N SER A 225 -2.50 -11.37 -1.47
CA SER A 225 -2.85 -10.07 -2.04
C SER A 225 -4.36 -9.92 -2.24
N ASP A 226 -4.81 -8.69 -2.48
CA ASP A 226 -6.17 -8.42 -2.93
C ASP A 226 -6.22 -8.53 -4.46
N VAL A 227 -6.93 -9.52 -4.99
CA VAL A 227 -7.15 -9.67 -6.43
C VAL A 227 -8.40 -8.89 -6.84
N THR A 228 -8.36 -8.25 -8.01
CA THR A 228 -9.50 -7.48 -8.50
C THR A 228 -10.45 -8.41 -9.24
N VAL A 229 -11.69 -8.49 -8.76
CA VAL A 229 -12.74 -9.32 -9.37
C VAL A 229 -13.90 -8.43 -9.80
N GLU A 230 -14.40 -8.64 -11.02
CA GLU A 230 -15.58 -7.96 -11.52
C GLU A 230 -16.85 -8.71 -11.15
N VAL A 231 -17.84 -8.00 -10.60
CA VAL A 231 -19.08 -8.59 -10.09
C VAL A 231 -20.28 -7.76 -10.55
N GLN A 232 -21.33 -8.44 -11.03
CA GLN A 232 -22.62 -7.81 -11.31
C GLN A 232 -23.25 -7.26 -10.02
N LYS A 233 -23.85 -6.09 -10.12
CA LYS A 233 -24.47 -5.40 -8.97
C LYS A 233 -25.64 -6.18 -8.38
N ASP A 234 -26.29 -7.02 -9.18
CA ASP A 234 -27.44 -7.83 -8.74
C ASP A 234 -27.03 -8.92 -7.74
N ASN A 235 -25.77 -9.38 -7.79
CA ASN A 235 -25.21 -10.33 -6.83
C ASN A 235 -24.91 -9.72 -5.46
N ILE A 236 -24.91 -8.39 -5.33
CA ILE A 236 -24.63 -7.71 -4.06
C ILE A 236 -25.91 -7.67 -3.24
N THR A 237 -25.92 -8.08 -1.97
CA THR A 237 -27.15 -8.02 -1.14
C THR A 237 -27.11 -6.89 -0.12
N SER A 238 -25.92 -6.48 0.32
CA SER A 238 -25.75 -5.37 1.25
C SER A 238 -24.44 -4.62 1.02
N VAL A 239 -24.40 -3.37 1.46
CA VAL A 239 -23.19 -2.55 1.45
C VAL A 239 -23.00 -1.86 2.81
N LYS A 240 -21.74 -1.69 3.22
CA LYS A 240 -21.38 -1.02 4.47
C LYS A 240 -20.21 -0.06 4.24
N MET A 241 -20.30 1.12 4.85
CA MET A 241 -19.25 2.13 4.77
C MET A 241 -18.52 2.26 6.11
N THR A 242 -17.20 2.37 6.06
CA THR A 242 -16.33 2.62 7.23
C THR A 242 -15.26 3.64 6.89
N GLY A 243 -14.67 4.29 7.90
CA GLY A 243 -13.58 5.24 7.68
C GLY A 243 -13.45 6.23 8.84
N ASN A 244 -12.65 7.28 8.64
CA ASN A 244 -12.53 8.35 9.63
C ASN A 244 -13.77 9.27 9.59
N LYS A 245 -14.26 9.66 10.76
CA LYS A 245 -15.40 10.60 10.87
C LYS A 245 -14.98 12.07 10.76
N ASN A 246 -13.69 12.36 10.93
CA ASN A 246 -13.16 13.71 10.97
C ASN A 246 -12.11 13.91 9.90
N VAL A 247 -12.21 15.03 9.18
CA VAL A 247 -11.20 15.50 8.24
C VAL A 247 -10.92 16.96 8.53
N GLN A 248 -9.65 17.35 8.58
CA GLN A 248 -9.33 18.77 8.69
C GLN A 248 -9.52 19.44 7.33
N GLU A 249 -9.96 20.69 7.33
CA GLU A 249 -10.02 21.54 6.14
C GLU A 249 -8.68 21.55 5.38
N GLY A 250 -8.75 21.29 4.07
CA GLY A 250 -7.61 21.11 3.18
C GLY A 250 -6.99 19.70 3.21
N GLN A 251 -7.43 18.81 4.10
CA GLN A 251 -6.93 17.44 4.20
C GLN A 251 -7.89 16.44 3.54
N LYS A 252 -7.39 15.22 3.36
CA LYS A 252 -8.13 14.10 2.78
C LYS A 252 -8.24 12.96 3.78
N ILE A 253 -9.34 12.23 3.72
CA ILE A 253 -9.53 10.93 4.35
C ILE A 253 -10.11 9.96 3.32
N THR A 254 -10.00 8.66 3.56
CA THR A 254 -10.61 7.64 2.70
C THR A 254 -11.72 6.94 3.45
N LEU A 255 -12.90 6.88 2.84
CA LEU A 255 -13.99 6.01 3.27
C LEU A 255 -13.91 4.71 2.46
N THR A 256 -14.02 3.58 3.14
CA THR A 256 -14.03 2.25 2.54
C THR A 256 -15.48 1.79 2.42
N LEU A 257 -15.90 1.47 1.20
CA LEU A 257 -17.15 0.77 0.94
C LEU A 257 -16.88 -0.73 0.85
N LYS A 258 -17.65 -1.53 1.56
CA LYS A 258 -17.66 -3.00 1.42
C LYS A 258 -19.02 -3.49 0.93
N ALA A 259 -19.03 -4.53 0.13
CA ALA A 259 -20.23 -5.18 -0.41
C ALA A 259 -20.24 -6.67 -0.04
N VAL A 260 -21.41 -7.22 0.26
CA VAL A 260 -21.62 -8.65 0.50
C VAL A 260 -22.24 -9.28 -0.74
N LEU A 261 -21.67 -10.39 -1.21
CA LEU A 261 -22.22 -11.17 -2.32
C LEU A 261 -23.16 -12.25 -1.78
N GLY A 262 -24.35 -11.86 -1.31
CA GLY A 262 -25.18 -12.70 -0.44
C GLY A 262 -25.57 -14.06 -0.99
N GLN A 263 -25.68 -14.21 -2.32
CA GLN A 263 -25.92 -15.49 -2.99
C GLN A 263 -24.77 -16.50 -2.75
N TYR A 264 -23.57 -16.01 -2.46
CA TYR A 264 -22.34 -16.80 -2.28
C TYR A 264 -21.81 -16.76 -0.84
N GLY A 265 -22.59 -16.23 0.11
CA GLY A 265 -22.25 -16.18 1.53
C GLY A 265 -22.24 -14.77 2.14
N SER A 266 -21.73 -14.68 3.37
CA SER A 266 -21.77 -13.45 4.20
C SER A 266 -20.48 -12.61 4.15
N THR A 267 -19.44 -13.09 3.46
CA THR A 267 -18.16 -12.38 3.33
C THR A 267 -18.34 -11.03 2.64
N SER A 268 -17.76 -9.99 3.23
CA SER A 268 -17.78 -8.63 2.68
C SER A 268 -16.47 -8.28 1.98
N TYR A 269 -16.55 -7.73 0.77
CA TYR A 269 -15.40 -7.36 -0.06
C TYR A 269 -15.31 -5.86 -0.22
N LYS A 270 -14.09 -5.31 -0.23
CA LYS A 270 -13.89 -3.87 -0.49
C LYS A 270 -14.27 -3.57 -1.95
N VAL A 271 -15.12 -2.58 -2.17
CA VAL A 271 -15.46 -2.09 -3.52
C VAL A 271 -14.35 -1.14 -3.97
N LEU A 272 -13.76 -1.43 -5.13
CA LEU A 272 -12.64 -0.68 -5.72
C LEU A 272 -13.13 0.35 -6.75
N ALA A 273 -14.15 0.00 -7.54
CA ALA A 273 -14.70 0.85 -8.60
C ALA A 273 -16.16 0.48 -8.92
N GLY A 274 -16.87 1.37 -9.64
CA GLY A 274 -18.23 1.14 -10.12
C GLY A 274 -19.35 1.57 -9.15
N ALA A 275 -19.00 2.05 -7.95
CA ALA A 275 -19.93 2.67 -7.02
C ALA A 275 -20.16 4.16 -7.36
N LYS A 276 -21.38 4.66 -7.13
CA LYS A 276 -21.72 6.08 -7.25
C LYS A 276 -21.59 6.76 -5.90
N TRP A 277 -20.70 7.76 -5.79
CA TRP A 277 -20.47 8.51 -4.56
C TRP A 277 -21.07 9.91 -4.63
N LYS A 278 -21.70 10.36 -3.54
CA LYS A 278 -22.30 11.69 -3.41
C LYS A 278 -22.01 12.28 -2.03
N THR A 279 -21.86 13.60 -1.99
CA THR A 279 -21.83 14.41 -0.76
C THR A 279 -23.15 15.18 -0.64
N SER A 280 -23.66 15.35 0.58
CA SER A 280 -24.85 16.18 0.84
C SER A 280 -24.58 17.67 0.61
N ASN A 281 -23.32 18.12 0.71
CA ASN A 281 -22.94 19.51 0.45
C ASN A 281 -21.48 19.60 -0.05
N SER A 282 -21.31 19.90 -1.34
CA SER A 282 -20.01 19.96 -2.01
C SER A 282 -19.18 21.20 -1.63
N ALA A 283 -19.78 22.21 -0.99
CA ALA A 283 -19.05 23.37 -0.45
C ALA A 283 -18.37 23.06 0.89
N ILE A 284 -18.82 22.03 1.62
CA ILE A 284 -18.20 21.59 2.88
C ILE A 284 -17.16 20.50 2.62
N ALA A 285 -17.50 19.46 1.84
CA ALA A 285 -16.55 18.43 1.43
C ALA A 285 -16.92 17.80 0.09
N LYS A 286 -15.91 17.42 -0.71
CA LYS A 286 -16.06 16.65 -1.95
C LYS A 286 -15.65 15.20 -1.72
N VAL A 287 -16.21 14.27 -2.49
CA VAL A 287 -15.86 12.84 -2.47
C VAL A 287 -15.54 12.36 -3.89
N SER A 288 -14.47 11.58 -4.06
CA SER A 288 -14.11 10.96 -5.35
C SER A 288 -14.96 9.72 -5.65
N SER A 289 -14.85 9.19 -6.88
CA SER A 289 -15.45 7.92 -7.29
C SER A 289 -14.92 6.69 -6.53
N THR A 290 -13.84 6.85 -5.77
CA THR A 290 -13.17 5.81 -4.98
C THR A 290 -13.30 6.04 -3.47
N GLY A 291 -14.15 6.98 -3.04
CA GLY A 291 -14.42 7.24 -1.62
C GLY A 291 -13.39 8.12 -0.91
N VAL A 292 -12.52 8.82 -1.64
CA VAL A 292 -11.59 9.80 -1.04
C VAL A 292 -12.34 11.11 -0.80
N VAL A 293 -12.48 11.49 0.47
CA VAL A 293 -13.16 12.71 0.91
C VAL A 293 -12.14 13.81 1.16
N THR A 294 -12.34 14.97 0.54
CA THR A 294 -11.54 16.18 0.75
C THR A 294 -12.35 17.19 1.54
N GLY A 295 -11.88 17.59 2.73
CA GLY A 295 -12.52 18.63 3.54
C GLY A 295 -12.22 20.02 2.98
N LEU A 296 -13.25 20.82 2.73
CA LEU A 296 -13.12 22.15 2.10
C LEU A 296 -13.46 23.30 3.03
N ARG A 297 -14.46 23.15 3.90
CA ARG A 297 -14.87 24.17 4.87
C ARG A 297 -15.41 23.51 6.12
N LYS A 298 -15.20 24.12 7.29
CA LYS A 298 -15.78 23.64 8.55
C LYS A 298 -17.28 23.38 8.40
N GLY A 299 -17.73 22.21 8.86
CA GLY A 299 -19.13 21.80 8.79
C GLY A 299 -19.27 20.28 8.81
N THR A 300 -20.49 19.78 8.65
CA THR A 300 -20.76 18.33 8.62
C THR A 300 -21.51 17.98 7.35
N VAL A 301 -21.14 16.86 6.71
CA VAL A 301 -21.80 16.32 5.52
C VAL A 301 -22.11 14.85 5.68
N LYS A 302 -23.15 14.40 4.99
CA LYS A 302 -23.43 12.99 4.77
C LYS A 302 -22.83 12.58 3.42
N ILE A 303 -21.91 11.62 3.44
CA ILE A 303 -21.37 10.99 2.25
C ILE A 303 -22.15 9.70 2.00
N THR A 304 -22.66 9.51 0.79
CA THR A 304 -23.44 8.35 0.40
C THR A 304 -22.77 7.64 -0.78
N ALA A 305 -22.63 6.32 -0.70
CA ALA A 305 -22.17 5.49 -1.80
C ALA A 305 -23.27 4.50 -2.18
N THR A 306 -23.48 4.31 -3.49
CA THR A 306 -24.54 3.48 -4.05
C THR A 306 -23.97 2.44 -5.02
N VAL A 307 -24.41 1.19 -4.87
CA VAL A 307 -24.07 0.07 -5.75
C VAL A 307 -25.37 -0.64 -6.12
N GLY A 308 -25.79 -0.51 -7.38
CA GLY A 308 -27.12 -0.96 -7.82
C GLY A 308 -28.21 -0.22 -7.04
N SER A 309 -29.14 -0.96 -6.45
CA SER A 309 -30.17 -0.42 -5.54
C SER A 309 -29.73 -0.28 -4.08
N ARG A 310 -28.50 -0.71 -3.73
CA ARG A 310 -28.01 -0.70 -2.35
C ARG A 310 -27.22 0.57 -2.07
N SER A 311 -27.38 1.15 -0.88
CA SER A 311 -26.63 2.34 -0.49
C SER A 311 -26.15 2.29 0.96
N ALA A 312 -25.04 2.96 1.23
CA ALA A 312 -24.54 3.21 2.58
C ALA A 312 -24.24 4.70 2.74
N SER A 313 -24.51 5.24 3.93
CA SER A 313 -24.21 6.63 4.27
C SER A 313 -23.27 6.73 5.46
N TYR A 314 -22.43 7.76 5.47
CA TYR A 314 -21.44 8.02 6.52
C TYR A 314 -21.32 9.52 6.77
N THR A 315 -21.44 9.94 8.03
CA THR A 315 -21.34 11.35 8.41
C THR A 315 -19.88 11.73 8.61
N VAL A 316 -19.43 12.75 7.89
CA VAL A 316 -18.08 13.31 7.98
C VAL A 316 -18.16 14.75 8.49
N THR A 317 -17.38 15.04 9.53
CA THR A 317 -17.21 16.39 10.07
C THR A 317 -15.88 16.96 9.58
N VAL A 318 -15.96 18.10 8.89
CA VAL A 318 -14.81 18.90 8.51
C VAL A 318 -14.49 19.84 9.66
N THR A 319 -13.30 19.67 10.25
CA THR A 319 -12.80 20.61 11.26
C THR A 319 -12.08 21.76 10.57
N GLY A 320 -12.27 22.99 11.05
CA GLY A 320 -11.66 24.16 10.43
C GLY A 320 -10.14 24.13 10.49
N LYS A 321 -9.47 24.78 9.52
CA LYS A 321 -8.02 24.95 9.53
C LYS A 321 -7.61 25.91 10.65
N CYS A 322 -6.92 25.42 11.67
CA CYS A 322 -6.45 26.28 12.76
C CYS A 322 -5.08 26.89 12.41
N ALA A 323 -5.04 28.19 12.11
CA ALA A 323 -3.80 28.97 12.06
C ALA A 323 -3.27 29.17 13.50
N HIS A 324 -2.66 28.13 14.05
CA HIS A 324 -2.39 28.01 15.48
C HIS A 324 -1.67 29.24 16.06
N VAL A 325 -2.29 29.85 17.08
CA VAL A 325 -1.66 30.88 17.92
C VAL A 325 -1.46 30.30 19.32
N TYR A 326 -0.21 30.02 19.71
CA TYR A 326 0.09 29.33 20.97
C TYR A 326 0.40 30.30 22.12
N SER A 327 -0.12 30.00 23.31
CA SER A 327 0.26 30.60 24.60
C SER A 327 1.08 29.60 25.42
N GLY A 328 2.21 30.02 25.99
CA GLY A 328 3.06 29.15 26.81
C GLY A 328 2.83 29.33 28.31
N LYS A 329 2.61 28.22 29.04
CA LYS A 329 2.60 28.16 30.51
C LYS A 329 3.75 27.28 30.99
N VAL A 330 4.60 27.78 31.88
CA VAL A 330 5.67 26.97 32.49
C VAL A 330 5.00 25.95 33.42
N VAL A 331 5.23 24.66 33.15
CA VAL A 331 4.72 23.54 33.96
C VAL A 331 5.80 23.03 34.90
N LYS A 332 7.05 23.02 34.44
CA LYS A 332 8.22 22.65 35.23
C LYS A 332 9.39 23.54 34.84
N THR A 333 10.01 24.23 35.79
CA THR A 333 11.22 25.02 35.51
C THR A 333 12.43 24.11 35.32
N ALA A 334 13.27 24.40 34.32
CA ALA A 334 14.54 23.72 34.16
C ALA A 334 15.57 24.19 35.19
N THR A 335 16.44 23.30 35.65
CA THR A 335 17.51 23.59 36.63
C THR A 335 18.87 23.18 36.06
N THR A 336 19.92 23.20 36.87
CA THR A 336 21.23 22.64 36.50
C THR A 336 21.25 21.12 36.44
N ARG A 337 20.24 20.45 37.02
CA ARG A 337 20.16 18.99 37.12
C ARG A 337 19.13 18.39 36.18
N ASN A 338 17.96 19.04 36.07
CA ASN A 338 16.78 18.48 35.43
C ASN A 338 16.21 19.38 34.34
N ASP A 339 15.71 18.75 33.28
CA ASP A 339 14.94 19.42 32.24
C ASP A 339 13.59 19.95 32.81
N GLY A 340 13.15 21.06 32.25
CA GLY A 340 11.85 21.67 32.47
C GLY A 340 10.87 21.38 31.34
N LYS A 341 9.65 21.93 31.47
CA LYS A 341 8.53 21.69 30.56
C LYS A 341 7.66 22.94 30.47
N VAL A 342 7.37 23.39 29.25
CA VAL A 342 6.41 24.46 28.98
C VAL A 342 5.25 23.87 28.17
N LEU A 343 4.03 24.06 28.65
CA LEU A 343 2.82 23.71 27.93
C LEU A 343 2.44 24.86 27.00
N HIS A 344 2.48 24.62 25.71
CA HIS A 344 1.95 25.51 24.69
C HIS A 344 0.51 25.09 24.36
N THR A 345 -0.45 25.98 24.61
CA THR A 345 -1.86 25.75 24.28
C THR A 345 -2.27 26.71 23.17
N CYS A 346 -2.82 26.20 22.08
CA CYS A 346 -3.36 27.03 21.02
C CYS A 346 -4.60 27.77 21.52
N ARG A 347 -4.59 29.10 21.49
CA ARG A 347 -5.70 29.95 21.93
C ARG A 347 -6.95 29.81 21.08
N LYS A 348 -6.82 29.30 19.85
CA LYS A 348 -7.92 29.15 18.89
C LYS A 348 -8.61 27.79 18.99
N CYS A 349 -7.84 26.70 19.03
CA CYS A 349 -8.39 25.33 19.00
C CYS A 349 -8.14 24.51 20.27
N GLY A 350 -7.48 25.09 21.28
CA GLY A 350 -7.16 24.38 22.52
C GLY A 350 -6.07 23.31 22.39
N GLN A 351 -5.50 23.07 21.20
CA GLN A 351 -4.45 22.07 21.00
C GLN A 351 -3.27 22.32 21.96
N LYS A 352 -2.90 21.27 22.69
CA LYS A 352 -1.81 21.29 23.67
C LYS A 352 -0.57 20.62 23.08
N LYS A 353 0.58 21.26 23.22
CA LYS A 353 1.89 20.66 22.94
C LYS A 353 2.86 20.99 24.06
N TYR A 354 3.65 20.02 24.46
CA TYR A 354 4.68 20.23 25.47
C TYR A 354 6.03 20.48 24.80
N ILE A 355 6.70 21.56 25.22
CA ILE A 355 8.07 21.86 24.81
C ILE A 355 8.97 21.58 26.01
N VAL A 356 9.96 20.72 25.80
CA VAL A 356 11.01 20.45 26.78
C VAL A 356 11.93 21.66 26.87
N VAL A 357 12.17 22.14 28.09
CA VAL A 357 13.17 23.18 28.35
C VAL A 357 14.41 22.48 28.88
N LYS A 358 15.46 22.43 28.07
CA LYS A 358 16.69 21.72 28.41
C LYS A 358 17.39 22.30 29.64
N LYS A 359 17.96 21.44 30.47
CA LYS A 359 18.66 21.80 31.70
C LYS A 359 19.85 22.72 31.43
N ILE A 360 20.19 23.55 32.41
CA ILE A 360 21.35 24.44 32.35
C ILE A 360 22.60 23.59 32.50
N LYS A 361 23.43 23.49 31.45
CA LYS A 361 24.65 22.66 31.48
C LYS A 361 25.91 23.48 31.67
N ARG A 362 25.98 24.69 31.10
CA ARG A 362 27.21 25.48 31.10
C ARG A 362 26.96 26.94 31.44
N VAL A 363 27.70 27.45 32.42
CA VAL A 363 27.77 28.88 32.75
C VAL A 363 29.24 29.28 32.69
N THR A 364 29.61 30.18 31.79
CA THR A 364 30.99 30.62 31.58
C THR A 364 31.13 32.13 31.72
N LEU A 365 32.31 32.55 32.16
CA LEU A 365 32.77 33.94 32.13
C LEU A 365 33.67 34.10 30.90
N SER A 366 33.64 35.27 30.25
CA SER A 366 34.53 35.57 29.12
C SER A 366 36.00 35.50 29.50
N GLN A 367 36.32 35.78 30.76
CA GLN A 367 37.66 35.72 31.31
C GLN A 367 37.58 35.48 32.82
N THR A 368 38.43 34.60 33.34
CA THR A 368 38.48 34.20 34.75
C THR A 368 39.72 34.71 35.49
N ARG A 369 40.67 35.33 34.77
CA ARG A 369 41.91 35.92 35.31
C ARG A 369 42.23 37.22 34.60
N TYR A 370 42.43 38.29 35.37
CA TYR A 370 42.82 39.62 34.89
C TYR A 370 44.11 40.07 35.59
N LYS A 371 44.95 40.83 34.90
CA LYS A 371 46.04 41.60 35.52
C LYS A 371 45.46 42.86 36.18
N TYR A 372 46.01 43.25 37.32
CA TYR A 372 45.63 44.48 38.00
C TYR A 372 46.10 45.71 37.21
N ASP A 373 45.17 46.61 36.90
CA ASP A 373 45.41 47.85 36.16
C ASP A 373 44.60 49.04 36.72
N GLY A 374 44.09 48.91 37.95
CA GLY A 374 43.24 49.92 38.60
C GLY A 374 41.81 50.03 38.07
N LYS A 375 41.44 49.32 36.99
CA LYS A 375 40.11 49.41 36.36
C LYS A 375 39.13 48.31 36.85
N THR A 376 37.84 48.63 36.85
CA THR A 376 36.77 47.69 37.20
C THR A 376 36.70 46.54 36.18
N LYS A 377 36.72 45.29 36.65
CA LYS A 377 36.56 44.12 35.77
C LYS A 377 35.13 43.56 35.81
N THR A 378 34.53 43.36 34.63
CA THR A 378 33.15 42.85 34.47
C THR A 378 33.13 41.77 33.37
N PRO A 379 33.52 40.52 33.66
CA PRO A 379 33.50 39.46 32.65
C PRO A 379 32.07 39.20 32.16
N LYS A 380 31.90 39.04 30.83
CA LYS A 380 30.61 38.70 30.23
C LYS A 380 30.20 37.28 30.63
N VAL A 381 28.94 37.10 31.01
CA VAL A 381 28.37 35.79 31.33
C VAL A 381 27.69 35.19 30.10
N THR A 382 28.04 33.95 29.76
CA THR A 382 27.34 33.14 28.77
C THR A 382 26.76 31.90 29.45
N VAL A 383 25.47 31.68 29.27
CA VAL A 383 24.79 30.47 29.76
C VAL A 383 24.35 29.64 28.56
N LYS A 384 24.62 28.32 28.60
CA LYS A 384 24.15 27.33 27.61
C LYS A 384 23.38 26.20 28.28
N ASP A 385 22.36 25.71 27.60
CA ASP A 385 21.63 24.51 27.98
C ASP A 385 22.39 23.22 27.64
N SER A 386 21.78 22.06 27.90
CA SER A 386 22.40 20.75 27.65
C SER A 386 22.65 20.43 26.18
N ASP A 387 21.91 21.08 25.29
CA ASP A 387 22.03 20.92 23.83
C ASP A 387 23.03 21.94 23.26
N GLY A 388 23.65 22.76 24.12
CA GLY A 388 24.65 23.75 23.73
C GLY A 388 24.07 25.09 23.26
N LYS A 389 22.75 25.27 23.31
CA LYS A 389 22.09 26.52 22.89
C LYS A 389 22.23 27.59 23.96
N ILE A 390 22.49 28.83 23.53
CA ILE A 390 22.60 29.98 24.44
C ILE A 390 21.23 30.28 25.06
N ILE A 391 21.19 30.34 26.40
CA ILE A 391 20.02 30.77 27.15
C ILE A 391 19.97 32.30 27.12
N SER A 392 18.82 32.86 26.74
CA SER A 392 18.61 34.32 26.68
C SER A 392 18.74 34.97 28.06
N SER A 393 19.37 36.14 28.13
CA SER A 393 19.55 36.94 29.35
C SER A 393 18.25 37.33 30.03
N LYS A 394 17.10 37.35 29.33
CA LYS A 394 15.79 37.56 29.96
C LYS A 394 15.41 36.50 31.00
N TYR A 395 16.10 35.36 31.00
CA TYR A 395 15.88 34.24 31.92
C TYR A 395 16.89 34.17 33.07
N TYR A 396 17.77 35.16 33.22
CA TYR A 396 18.64 35.23 34.38
C TYR A 396 19.12 36.65 34.68
N LYS A 397 19.31 36.94 35.96
CA LYS A 397 19.95 38.17 36.43
C LYS A 397 21.38 37.86 36.83
N VAL A 398 22.33 38.62 36.28
CA VAL A 398 23.74 38.58 36.70
C VAL A 398 23.98 39.67 37.73
N THR A 399 24.56 39.29 38.86
CA THR A 399 24.93 40.21 39.94
C THR A 399 26.43 40.12 40.19
N TYR A 400 27.10 41.26 40.10
CA TYR A 400 28.53 41.40 40.36
C TYR A 400 28.76 42.01 41.77
N PRO A 401 29.91 41.75 42.41
CA PRO A 401 30.24 42.40 43.67
C PRO A 401 30.42 43.92 43.48
N LYS A 402 30.20 44.74 44.53
CA LYS A 402 30.32 46.21 44.44
C LYS A 402 31.77 46.65 44.18
N ALA A 403 32.72 46.12 44.95
CA ALA A 403 34.15 46.37 44.76
C ALA A 403 34.76 45.32 43.81
N ARG A 404 35.42 45.75 42.73
CA ARG A 404 35.90 44.88 41.62
C ARG A 404 37.17 45.35 40.92
N LYS A 405 37.94 46.22 41.59
CA LYS A 405 39.13 46.88 41.03
C LYS A 405 40.43 46.29 41.58
N LYS A 406 40.46 45.94 42.87
CA LYS A 406 41.67 45.48 43.58
C LYS A 406 42.03 44.03 43.22
N ALA A 407 43.28 43.64 43.48
CA ALA A 407 43.66 42.23 43.41
C ALA A 407 42.82 41.40 44.40
N GLY A 408 42.33 40.24 43.97
CA GLY A 408 41.43 39.43 44.78
C GLY A 408 40.57 38.46 43.95
N THR A 409 39.78 37.65 44.66
CA THR A 409 38.84 36.69 44.05
C THR A 409 37.42 37.23 44.16
N TYR A 410 36.75 37.38 43.02
CA TYR A 410 35.42 37.95 42.92
C TYR A 410 34.41 36.89 42.48
N THR A 411 33.24 36.88 43.12
CA THR A 411 32.16 35.93 42.81
C THR A 411 31.02 36.63 42.07
N VAL A 412 30.75 36.18 40.85
CA VAL A 412 29.60 36.57 40.03
C VAL A 412 28.45 35.61 40.32
N LYS A 413 27.27 36.12 40.71
CA LYS A 413 26.06 35.32 40.97
C LYS A 413 25.10 35.43 39.79
N ILE A 414 24.64 34.30 39.26
CA ILE A 414 23.69 34.19 38.16
C ILE A 414 22.40 33.56 38.71
N LYS A 415 21.34 34.35 38.90
CA LYS A 415 20.04 33.88 39.40
C LYS A 415 19.08 33.68 38.23
N PHE A 416 18.61 32.46 38.03
CA PHE A 416 17.70 32.10 36.93
C PHE A 416 16.24 32.44 37.24
N SER A 417 15.46 32.72 36.19
CA SER A 417 14.06 33.13 36.27
C SER A 417 13.23 32.62 35.06
N GLY A 418 11.91 32.83 35.12
CA GLY A 418 10.98 32.46 34.05
C GLY A 418 10.88 30.94 33.88
N ARG A 419 11.33 30.42 32.73
CA ARG A 419 11.30 28.97 32.45
C ARG A 419 12.46 28.19 33.11
N TYR A 420 13.37 28.89 33.80
CA TYR A 420 14.50 28.34 34.52
C TYR A 420 14.44 28.72 36.01
N LYS A 421 15.06 27.91 36.88
CA LYS A 421 15.15 28.17 38.32
C LYS A 421 16.53 27.77 38.86
N GLY A 422 16.96 28.45 39.92
CA GLY A 422 18.19 28.18 40.64
C GLY A 422 19.20 29.33 40.55
N THR A 423 20.36 29.12 41.14
CA THR A 423 21.45 30.09 41.13
C THR A 423 22.78 29.37 40.89
N VAL A 424 23.64 29.96 40.07
CA VAL A 424 25.02 29.49 39.87
C VAL A 424 25.98 30.62 40.20
N SER A 425 27.08 30.31 40.89
CA SER A 425 28.15 31.25 41.20
C SER A 425 29.40 30.90 40.40
N LYS A 426 30.06 31.90 39.82
CA LYS A 426 31.35 31.75 39.13
C LYS A 426 32.35 32.74 39.68
N LYS A 427 33.60 32.30 39.84
CA LYS A 427 34.69 33.11 40.37
C LYS A 427 35.62 33.57 39.25
N TYR A 428 36.14 34.79 39.36
CA TYR A 428 37.29 35.27 38.60
C TYR A 428 38.28 35.96 39.54
N ARG A 429 39.55 36.03 39.13
CA ARG A 429 40.63 36.62 39.93
C ARG A 429 41.23 37.83 39.22
N ILE A 430 41.57 38.85 40.00
CA ILE A 430 42.48 39.92 39.60
C ILE A 430 43.79 39.65 40.34
N VAL A 431 44.88 39.46 39.60
CA VAL A 431 46.22 39.19 40.15
C VAL A 431 47.14 40.38 39.89
N LYS A 432 48.10 40.60 40.79
CA LYS A 432 49.11 41.65 40.62
C LYS A 432 49.97 41.37 39.40
#